data_AF-A0A923Y853-F1
#
_entry.id   AF-A0A923Y853-F1
#
_cell.length_a   1.000
_cell.length_b   1.000
_cell.length_c   1.000
_cell.angle_alpha   90.00
_cell.angle_beta   90.00
_cell.angle_gamma   90.00
#
_symmetry.space_group_name_H-M   'P 1'
#
loop_
_entity.id
_entity.type
_entity.pdbx_description
1 polymer ?
#
loop_
_entity_poly.entity_id
_entity_poly.type
_entity_poly.pdbx_seq_one_letter_code
_entity_poly.pdbx_strand_id
1 'polypeptide(L)' 'IRVLHRLVDGGHSVVVIEHDLDVIAEADWVIDLGPEGGAKGGAVVMGSTPEALVKCKASHTGVALRAVLARG' A
#
# COMPACT_ATOMS: atom_id res chain seq x y z
N ILE A 1 -12.63 -3.28 3.71
CA ILE A 1 -12.99 -1.90 3.21
C ILE A 1 -14.17 -1.85 2.21
N ARG A 2 -15.37 -2.30 2.62
CA ARG A 2 -16.48 -2.62 1.70
C ARG A 2 -17.07 -1.45 0.89
N VAL A 3 -17.08 -0.23 1.42
CA VAL A 3 -17.62 0.94 0.69
C VAL A 3 -16.72 1.34 -0.48
N LEU A 4 -15.40 1.31 -0.29
CA LEU A 4 -14.44 1.64 -1.33
C LEU A 4 -14.47 0.59 -2.46
N HIS A 5 -14.56 -0.70 -2.10
CA HIS A 5 -14.71 -1.78 -3.08
C HIS A 5 -15.95 -1.60 -3.96
N ARG A 6 -17.09 -1.18 -3.40
CA ARG A 6 -18.30 -0.93 -4.21
C ARG A 6 -18.11 0.17 -5.26
N LEU A 7 -17.28 1.18 -5.00
CA LEU A 7 -16.98 2.22 -5.99
C LEU A 7 -16.12 1.64 -7.12
N VAL A 8 -15.14 0.81 -6.77
CA VAL A 8 -14.29 0.10 -7.75
C VAL A 8 -15.12 -0.89 -8.59
N ASP A 9 -15.98 -1.68 -7.95
CA ASP A 9 -16.93 -2.59 -8.61
C ASP A 9 -17.88 -1.85 -9.57
N GLY A 10 -18.18 -0.58 -9.29
CA GLY A 10 -18.94 0.32 -10.15
C GLY A 10 -18.16 0.88 -11.35
N GLY A 11 -16.88 0.53 -11.50
CA GLY A 11 -16.01 1.01 -12.58
C GLY A 11 -15.27 2.31 -12.26
N HIS A 12 -15.32 2.80 -11.02
CA HIS A 12 -14.55 3.98 -10.60
C HIS A 12 -13.14 3.62 -10.15
N SER A 13 -12.21 4.57 -10.25
CA SER A 13 -10.91 4.47 -9.59
C SER A 13 -10.94 5.21 -8.26
N VAL A 14 -10.43 4.58 -7.21
CA VAL A 14 -10.30 5.17 -5.88
C VAL A 14 -8.81 5.26 -5.55
N VAL A 15 -8.36 6.47 -5.20
CA VAL A 15 -6.99 6.72 -4.73
C VAL A 15 -7.06 7.28 -3.33
N VAL A 16 -6.39 6.63 -2.38
CA VAL A 16 -6.36 7.01 -0.97
C VAL A 16 -4.91 7.12 -0.48
N ILE A 17 -4.70 7.97 0.52
CA ILE A 17 -3.45 8.03 1.28
C ILE A 17 -3.74 7.36 2.61
N GLU A 18 -3.03 6.27 2.91
CA GLU A 18 -3.34 5.42 4.05
C GLU A 18 -2.10 5.00 4.83
N HIS A 19 -2.33 4.67 6.10
CA HIS A 19 -1.35 4.09 7.01
C HIS A 19 -1.90 2.84 7.72
N ASP A 20 -3.19 2.57 7.61
CA ASP A 20 -3.79 1.33 8.11
C ASP A 20 -3.36 0.16 7.21
N LEU A 21 -2.64 -0.80 7.80
CA LEU A 21 -2.08 -1.93 7.07
C LEU A 21 -3.15 -2.92 6.60
N ASP A 22 -4.29 -3.03 7.28
CA ASP A 22 -5.39 -3.90 6.85
C ASP A 22 -6.06 -3.31 5.60
N VAL A 23 -6.17 -1.99 5.52
CA VAL A 23 -6.64 -1.28 4.31
C VAL A 23 -5.66 -1.45 3.15
N ILE A 24 -4.36 -1.27 3.40
CA ILE A 24 -3.29 -1.42 2.39
C ILE A 24 -3.23 -2.87 1.88
N ALA A 25 -3.43 -3.86 2.76
CA ALA A 25 -3.45 -5.28 2.40
C ALA A 25 -4.61 -5.65 1.44
N GLU A 26 -5.74 -4.95 1.53
CA GLU A 26 -6.90 -5.17 0.64
C GLU A 26 -6.79 -4.40 -0.70
N ALA A 27 -5.76 -3.58 -0.91
CA ALA A 27 -5.65 -2.74 -2.12
C ALA A 27 -5.15 -3.51 -3.35
N ASP A 28 -5.67 -3.19 -4.54
CA ASP A 28 -5.19 -3.77 -5.80
C ASP A 28 -3.76 -3.32 -6.14
N TRP A 29 -3.41 -2.09 -5.75
CA TRP A 29 -2.12 -1.47 -6.05
C TRP A 29 -1.69 -0.50 -4.97
N VAL A 30 -0.39 -0.48 -4.65
CA VAL A 30 0.21 0.41 -3.67
C VAL A 30 1.33 1.21 -4.32
N ILE A 31 1.33 2.52 -4.07
CA ILE A 31 2.45 3.42 -4.38
C ILE A 31 3.08 3.83 -3.05
N ASP A 32 4.26 3.31 -2.77
CA ASP A 32 5.00 3.61 -1.55
C ASP A 32 5.94 4.80 -1.76
N LEU A 33 5.85 5.77 -0.87
CA LEU A 33 6.63 7.01 -0.92
C LEU A 33 7.60 7.07 0.25
N GLY A 34 8.80 7.60 0.01
CA GLY A 34 9.84 7.67 1.03
C GLY A 34 11.24 7.86 0.43
N PRO A 35 12.27 7.13 0.90
CA PRO A 35 12.22 6.11 1.97
C PRO A 35 11.98 6.70 3.36
N GLU A 36 12.26 7.99 3.55
CA GLU A 36 12.08 8.69 4.82
C GLU A 36 11.05 9.82 4.68
N GLY A 37 10.78 10.54 5.77
CA GLY A 37 9.99 11.77 5.74
C GLY A 37 10.81 13.04 5.43
N GLY A 38 10.11 14.11 5.04
CA GLY A 38 10.70 15.44 4.85
C GLY A 38 11.71 15.50 3.71
N ALA A 39 12.86 16.15 3.94
CA ALA A 39 13.90 16.36 2.92
C ALA A 39 14.57 15.06 2.41
N LYS A 40 14.40 13.95 3.14
CA LYS A 40 14.91 12.63 2.76
C LYS A 40 13.83 11.73 2.13
N GLY A 41 12.63 12.27 1.91
CA GLY A 41 11.51 11.60 1.30
C GLY A 41 11.19 12.11 -0.10
N GLY A 42 9.94 11.88 -0.52
CA GLY A 42 9.38 12.42 -1.77
C GLY A 42 9.72 11.62 -3.02
N ALA A 43 10.42 10.50 -2.90
CA ALA A 43 10.65 9.57 -4.00
C ALA A 43 9.61 8.44 -3.99
N VAL A 44 9.27 7.93 -5.17
CA VAL A 44 8.56 6.66 -5.30
C VAL A 44 9.54 5.54 -4.99
N VAL A 45 9.35 4.88 -3.85
CA VAL A 45 10.15 3.72 -3.45
C VAL A 45 9.76 2.52 -4.29
N MET A 46 8.45 2.31 -4.47
CA MET A 46 7.91 1.24 -5.29
C MET A 46 6.45 1.50 -5.67
N GLY A 47 6.05 1.07 -6.87
CA GLY A 47 4.65 0.91 -7.24
C GLY A 47 4.40 -0.56 -7.58
N SER A 48 3.59 -1.26 -6.79
CA SER A 48 3.32 -2.70 -6.99
C SER A 48 2.09 -3.17 -6.20
N THR A 49 1.70 -4.45 -6.36
CA THR A 49 0.68 -5.07 -5.49
C THR A 49 1.19 -5.22 -4.05
N PRO A 50 0.31 -5.37 -3.05
CA PRO A 50 0.70 -5.65 -1.66
C PRO A 50 1.70 -6.81 -1.51
N GLU A 51 1.50 -7.91 -2.22
CA GLU A 51 2.34 -9.13 -2.15
C GLU A 51 3.72 -8.93 -2.77
N ALA A 52 3.83 -8.05 -3.76
CA ALA A 52 5.11 -7.66 -4.34
C ALA A 52 5.84 -6.65 -3.45
N LEU A 53 5.10 -5.71 -2.84
CA LEU A 53 5.65 -4.68 -1.98
C LEU A 53 6.39 -5.27 -0.77
N VAL A 54 5.86 -6.34 -0.16
CA VAL A 54 6.53 -7.02 0.96
C VAL A 54 7.87 -7.65 0.59
N LYS A 55 8.21 -7.78 -0.69
CA LYS A 55 9.53 -8.25 -1.14
C LYS A 55 10.54 -7.11 -1.25
N CYS A 56 10.09 -5.85 -1.22
CA CYS A 56 10.95 -4.68 -1.26
C CYS A 56 11.53 -4.35 0.11
N LYS A 57 12.85 -4.52 0.25
CA LYS A 57 13.56 -4.19 1.51
C LYS A 57 13.68 -2.68 1.77
N ALA A 58 13.54 -1.86 0.74
CA ALA A 58 13.64 -0.40 0.86
C ALA A 58 12.30 0.24 1.30
N SER A 59 11.22 -0.52 1.31
CA SER A 59 9.88 -0.05 1.67
C SER A 59 9.60 -0.31 3.16
N HIS A 60 9.49 0.74 3.96
CA HIS A 60 9.05 0.61 5.36
C HIS A 60 7.63 0.02 5.44
N THR A 61 6.75 0.46 4.54
CA THR A 61 5.39 -0.06 4.38
C THR A 61 5.41 -1.56 4.09
N GLY A 62 6.21 -2.01 3.13
CA GLY A 62 6.36 -3.42 2.78
C GLY A 62 6.91 -4.29 3.91
N VAL A 63 7.84 -3.76 4.72
CA VAL A 63 8.34 -4.45 5.92
C VAL A 63 7.22 -4.67 6.94
N ALA A 64 6.41 -3.63 7.21
CA ALA A 64 5.32 -3.71 8.17
C ALA A 64 4.15 -4.59 7.67
N LEU A 65 3.82 -4.49 6.39
CA LEU A 65 2.70 -5.20 5.75
C LEU A 65 2.88 -6.72 5.74
N ARG A 66 4.13 -7.21 5.78
CA ARG A 66 4.44 -8.65 5.83
C ARG A 66 3.68 -9.39 6.94
N ALA A 67 3.60 -8.79 8.13
CA ALA A 67 2.95 -9.41 9.28
C ALA A 67 1.43 -9.46 9.16
N VAL A 68 0.83 -8.60 8.32
CA VAL A 68 -0.62 -8.57 8.06
C VAL A 68 -0.99 -9.61 7.01
N LEU A 69 -0.26 -9.66 5.89
CA LEU A 69 -0.51 -10.64 4.83
C LEU A 69 -0.28 -12.09 5.28
N ALA A 70 0.54 -12.33 6.29
CA ALA A 70 0.75 -13.67 6.85
C ALA A 70 -0.40 -14.18 7.74
N ARG A 71 -1.41 -13.34 8.03
CA ARG A 71 -2.55 -13.70 8.89
C ARG A 71 -3.73 -14.27 8.10
N GLY A 72 -3.78 -14.03 6.78
CA GLY A 72 -4.80 -14.56 5.85
C GLY A 72 -4.32 -15.80 5.14
#